data_AF-A0A2H0K6P6-F1
#
_entry.id   AF-A0A2H0K6P6-F1
#
_cell.length_a   1.000
_cell.length_b   1.000
_cell.length_c   1.000
_cell.angle_alpha   90.00
_cell.angle_beta   90.00
_cell.angle_gamma   90.00
#
_symmetry.space_group_name_H-M   'P 1'
#
loop_
_entity.id
_entity.type
_entity.pdbx_description
1 polymer ?
#
loop_
_entity_poly.entity_id
_entity_poly.type
_entity_poly.pdbx_seq_one_letter_code
_entity_poly.pdbx_strand_id
1 'polypeptide(L)'
;MTYITKQKTEKGFIALMSAIIISAILLLVVSASNFSGFYGRSNVLESELKEQSVALAEACATTALIKMASDKLYNPVNEIQNVGIGNCTIKNISTVGNRKIITVESDYKNALTKINIKVDPINAQVESWEEVAVSD
;
A
#
# COMPACT_ATOMS: atom_id res chain seq x y z
N MET A 1 55.32 28.34 -59.10
CA MET A 1 54.53 29.19 -58.18
C MET A 1 53.11 28.65 -58.17
N THR A 2 52.76 27.83 -57.18
CA THR A 2 51.43 27.20 -57.12
C THR A 2 51.04 27.09 -55.65
N TYR A 3 50.05 27.86 -55.23
CA TYR A 3 49.57 27.88 -53.85
C TYR A 3 48.27 27.06 -53.79
N ILE A 4 48.28 25.98 -53.01
CA ILE A 4 47.09 25.18 -52.76
C ILE A 4 46.37 25.77 -51.55
N THR A 5 45.18 26.33 -51.76
CA THR A 5 44.31 26.81 -50.69
C THR A 5 43.55 25.63 -50.09
N LYS A 6 43.86 25.30 -48.84
CA LYS A 6 43.22 24.23 -48.07
C LYS A 6 41.83 24.73 -47.63
N GLN A 7 40.76 24.30 -48.30
CA GLN A 7 39.39 24.59 -47.85
C GLN A 7 39.17 24.01 -46.45
N LYS A 8 38.78 24.86 -45.50
CA LYS A 8 38.45 24.49 -44.12
C LYS A 8 37.23 23.56 -44.11
N THR A 9 37.39 22.42 -43.47
CA THR A 9 36.41 21.34 -43.33
C THR A 9 35.33 21.70 -42.29
N GLU A 10 34.22 22.28 -42.74
CA GLU A 10 32.98 22.49 -41.96
C GLU A 10 32.25 21.16 -41.62
N LYS A 11 32.59 20.07 -42.30
CA LYS A 11 31.93 18.75 -42.16
C LYS A 11 32.08 18.11 -40.77
N GLY A 12 33.16 18.41 -40.05
CA GLY A 12 33.37 17.87 -38.70
C GLY A 12 32.45 18.49 -37.65
N PHE A 13 32.12 19.77 -37.81
CA PHE A 13 31.25 20.49 -36.89
C PHE A 13 29.81 20.00 -36.98
N ILE A 14 29.32 19.73 -38.20
CA ILE A 14 27.96 19.20 -38.42
C ILE A 14 27.78 17.80 -37.82
N ALA A 15 28.81 16.95 -37.92
CA ALA A 15 28.79 15.60 -37.36
C ALA A 15 28.78 15.64 -35.82
N LEU A 16 29.53 16.56 -35.23
CA LEU A 16 29.60 16.72 -33.78
C LEU A 16 28.29 17.28 -33.22
N MET A 17 27.73 18.30 -33.88
CA MET A 17 26.44 18.89 -33.48
C MET A 17 25.29 17.90 -33.62
N SER A 18 25.24 17.10 -34.68
CA SER A 18 24.21 16.05 -34.82
C SER A 18 24.35 14.96 -33.75
N ALA A 19 25.56 14.53 -33.42
CA ALA A 19 25.78 13.58 -32.32
C ALA A 19 25.29 14.13 -30.98
N ILE A 20 25.56 15.41 -30.68
CA ILE A 20 25.06 16.08 -29.47
C ILE A 20 23.53 16.11 -29.46
N ILE A 21 22.91 16.55 -30.55
CA ILE A 21 21.44 16.64 -30.64
C ILE A 21 20.79 15.27 -30.47
N ILE A 22 21.30 14.24 -31.15
CA ILE A 22 20.78 12.87 -31.04
C ILE A 22 20.94 12.35 -29.61
N SER A 23 22.11 12.57 -28.99
CA SER A 23 22.34 12.15 -27.60
C SER A 23 21.41 12.83 -26.60
N ALA A 24 21.12 14.12 -26.80
CA ALA A 24 20.19 14.88 -25.98
C ALA A 24 18.75 14.36 -26.12
N ILE A 25 18.33 14.04 -27.34
CA ILE A 25 17.01 13.45 -27.61
C ILE A 25 16.89 12.08 -26.94
N LEU A 26 17.92 11.23 -27.08
CA LEU A 26 17.94 9.91 -26.44
C LEU A 26 17.85 10.00 -24.91
N LEU A 27 18.58 10.94 -24.30
CA LEU A 27 18.51 11.21 -22.85
C LEU A 27 17.10 11.62 -22.40
N LEU A 28 16.41 12.45 -23.19
CA LEU A 28 15.03 12.85 -22.87
C LEU A 28 14.05 11.67 -22.94
N VAL A 29 14.15 10.82 -23.96
CA VAL A 29 13.26 9.66 -24.12
C VAL A 29 13.49 8.63 -22.99
N VAL A 30 14.76 8.36 -22.68
CA VAL A 30 15.13 7.44 -21.61
C VAL A 30 14.67 7.98 -20.26
N SER A 31 14.93 9.25 -19.94
CA SER A 31 14.51 9.82 -18.66
C SER A 31 12.99 9.80 -18.48
N ALA A 32 12.22 10.21 -19.49
CA ALA A 32 10.75 10.16 -19.45
C ALA A 32 10.21 8.73 -19.20
N SER A 33 10.82 7.72 -19.83
CA SER A 33 10.42 6.31 -19.67
C SER A 33 10.81 5.71 -18.32
N ASN A 34 11.91 6.16 -17.71
CA ASN A 34 12.32 5.69 -16.39
C ASN A 34 11.43 6.22 -15.27
N PHE A 35 10.90 7.45 -15.41
CA PHE A 35 9.98 8.01 -14.42
C PHE A 35 8.69 7.19 -14.30
N SER A 36 8.08 6.76 -15.41
CA SER A 36 6.85 5.95 -15.36
C SER A 36 7.08 4.58 -14.72
N GLY A 37 8.21 3.93 -14.99
CA GLY A 37 8.58 2.65 -14.37
C GLY A 37 8.84 2.76 -12.87
N PHE A 38 9.46 3.85 -12.41
CA PHE A 38 9.71 4.09 -10.99
C PHE A 38 8.41 4.29 -10.20
N TYR A 39 7.49 5.14 -10.69
CA TYR A 39 6.21 5.38 -10.01
C TYR A 39 5.27 4.16 -10.05
N GLY A 40 5.28 3.40 -11.14
CA GLY A 40 4.51 2.16 -11.22
C GLY A 40 4.90 1.14 -10.15
N ARG A 41 6.19 1.01 -9.83
CA ARG A 41 6.68 0.08 -8.81
C ARG A 41 6.27 0.47 -7.40
N SER A 42 6.23 1.77 -7.08
CA SER A 42 5.78 2.24 -5.77
C SER A 42 4.29 1.96 -5.54
N ASN A 43 3.45 2.18 -6.56
CA ASN A 43 2.01 1.90 -6.47
C ASN A 43 1.72 0.40 -6.25
N VAL A 44 2.49 -0.48 -6.89
CA VAL A 44 2.36 -1.94 -6.66
C VAL A 44 2.73 -2.31 -5.23
N LEU A 45 3.82 -1.76 -4.70
CA LEU A 45 4.23 -2.04 -3.32
C LEU A 45 3.21 -1.54 -2.30
N GLU A 46 2.67 -0.33 -2.49
CA GLU A 46 1.63 0.21 -1.60
C GLU A 46 0.36 -0.64 -1.63
N SER A 47 -0.06 -1.09 -2.82
CA SER A 47 -1.19 -2.01 -2.97
C SER A 47 -0.97 -3.33 -2.23
N GLU A 48 0.22 -3.92 -2.37
CA GLU A 48 0.61 -5.16 -1.69
C GLU A 48 0.65 -5.00 -0.17
N LEU A 49 1.20 -3.90 0.34
CA LEU A 49 1.24 -3.62 1.78
C LEU A 49 -0.16 -3.45 2.35
N LYS A 50 -1.06 -2.80 1.60
CA LYS A 50 -2.47 -2.65 1.98
C LYS A 50 -3.22 -3.99 1.95
N GLU A 51 -2.95 -4.83 0.94
CA GLU A 51 -3.55 -6.16 0.89
C GLU A 51 -3.12 -7.02 2.09
N GLN A 52 -1.84 -6.95 2.46
CA GLN A 52 -1.32 -7.63 3.66
C GLN A 52 -1.92 -7.08 4.96
N SER A 53 -2.12 -5.77 5.09
CA SER A 53 -2.77 -5.20 6.27
C SER A 53 -4.22 -5.64 6.38
N VAL A 54 -4.98 -5.65 5.28
CA VAL A 54 -6.35 -6.17 5.25
C VAL A 54 -6.40 -7.63 5.68
N ALA A 55 -5.58 -8.50 5.10
CA ALA A 55 -5.54 -9.91 5.48
C ALA A 55 -5.22 -10.12 6.96
N LEU A 56 -4.33 -9.28 7.53
CA LEU A 56 -3.99 -9.32 8.95
C LEU A 56 -5.18 -8.88 9.82
N ALA A 57 -5.86 -7.80 9.45
CA ALA A 57 -7.06 -7.33 10.16
C ALA A 57 -8.17 -8.40 10.13
N GLU A 58 -8.38 -9.08 9.00
CA GLU A 58 -9.39 -10.14 8.87
C GLU A 58 -9.09 -11.36 9.74
N ALA A 59 -7.82 -11.76 9.82
CA ALA A 59 -7.41 -12.85 10.70
C ALA A 59 -7.66 -12.51 12.18
N CYS A 60 -7.44 -11.26 12.58
CA CYS A 60 -7.66 -10.80 13.93
C CYS A 60 -9.14 -10.64 14.28
N ALA A 61 -9.93 -10.15 13.33
CA ALA A 61 -11.39 -10.17 13.39
C ALA A 61 -11.93 -11.58 13.63
N THR A 62 -11.47 -12.55 12.85
CA THR A 62 -11.88 -13.96 12.99
C THR A 62 -11.46 -14.52 14.35
N THR A 63 -10.25 -14.20 14.81
CA THR A 63 -9.77 -14.60 16.14
C THR A 63 -10.62 -14.00 17.26
N ALA A 64 -10.99 -12.72 17.15
CA ALA A 64 -11.88 -12.06 18.09
C ALA A 64 -13.26 -12.73 18.12
N LEU A 65 -13.82 -13.08 16.97
CA LEU A 65 -15.09 -13.81 16.86
C LEU A 65 -15.03 -15.18 17.55
N ILE A 66 -13.95 -15.95 17.35
CA ILE A 66 -13.76 -17.26 17.99
C ILE A 66 -13.65 -17.10 19.52
N LYS A 67 -12.91 -16.11 20.00
CA LYS A 67 -12.79 -15.82 21.43
C LYS A 67 -14.12 -15.39 22.04
N MET A 68 -14.89 -14.56 21.34
CA MET A 68 -16.25 -14.18 21.76
C MET A 68 -17.22 -15.37 21.79
N ALA A 69 -17.09 -16.31 20.85
CA ALA A 69 -17.90 -17.51 20.82
C ALA A 69 -17.56 -18.46 21.98
N SER A 70 -16.28 -18.49 22.38
CA SER A 70 -15.78 -19.32 23.48
C SER A 70 -16.07 -18.71 24.86
N ASP A 71 -15.99 -17.39 24.99
CA ASP A 71 -16.24 -16.64 26.22
C ASP A 71 -17.21 -15.47 25.96
N LYS A 72 -18.44 -15.59 26.48
CA LYS A 72 -19.48 -14.56 26.34
C LYS A 72 -19.13 -13.24 27.04
N LEU A 73 -18.25 -13.26 28.02
CA LEU A 73 -17.77 -12.09 28.77
C LEU A 73 -16.50 -11.48 28.17
N TYR A 74 -16.02 -12.01 27.04
CA TYR A 74 -14.86 -11.46 26.35
C TYR A 74 -15.10 -9.99 25.96
N ASN A 75 -14.34 -9.09 26.58
CA ASN A 75 -14.38 -7.65 26.36
C ASN A 75 -12.97 -7.08 26.40
N PRO A 76 -12.15 -7.32 25.36
CA PRO A 76 -10.80 -6.82 25.28
C PRO A 76 -10.79 -5.30 25.09
N VAL A 77 -9.78 -4.65 25.68
CA VAL A 77 -9.48 -3.23 25.48
C VAL A 77 -8.03 -3.15 25.04
N ASN A 78 -7.81 -2.76 23.78
CA ASN A 78 -6.49 -2.67 23.15
C ASN A 78 -5.66 -3.97 23.30
N GLU A 79 -6.29 -5.12 23.07
CA GLU A 79 -5.57 -6.40 23.11
C GLU A 79 -4.76 -6.58 21.84
N ILE A 80 -3.44 -6.66 21.99
CA ILE A 80 -2.52 -6.90 20.87
C ILE A 80 -2.46 -8.40 20.61
N GLN A 81 -2.70 -8.80 19.37
CA GLN A 81 -2.58 -10.15 18.88
C GLN A 81 -1.52 -10.21 17.78
N ASN A 82 -0.60 -11.16 17.93
CA ASN A 82 0.42 -11.42 16.94
C ASN A 82 -0.08 -12.50 15.98
N VAL A 83 -0.25 -12.12 14.71
CA VAL A 83 -0.76 -13.03 13.68
C VAL A 83 0.31 -13.16 12.61
N GLY A 84 1.20 -14.12 12.82
CA GLY A 84 2.24 -14.54 11.87
C GLY A 84 3.23 -13.44 11.54
N ILE A 85 2.89 -12.62 10.54
CA ILE A 85 3.77 -11.63 9.92
C ILE A 85 3.65 -10.22 10.51
N GLY A 86 2.67 -9.96 11.38
CA GLY A 86 2.42 -8.64 11.94
C GLY A 86 1.57 -8.65 13.21
N ASN A 87 1.38 -7.46 13.76
CA ASN A 87 0.58 -7.26 14.96
C ASN A 87 -0.73 -6.57 14.57
N CYS A 88 -1.82 -7.05 15.17
CA CYS A 88 -3.09 -6.37 15.16
C CYS A 88 -3.52 -6.07 16.59
N THR A 89 -4.41 -5.10 16.73
CA THR A 89 -4.97 -4.70 18.00
C THR A 89 -6.48 -4.79 17.92
N ILE A 90 -7.07 -5.56 18.82
CA ILE A 90 -8.51 -5.53 19.06
C ILE A 90 -8.76 -4.33 19.99
N LYS A 91 -9.24 -3.21 19.42
CA LYS A 91 -9.40 -1.95 20.16
C LYS A 91 -10.43 -2.09 21.26
N ASN A 92 -11.65 -2.46 20.87
CA ASN A 92 -12.76 -2.61 21.80
C ASN A 92 -13.89 -3.45 21.18
N ILE A 93 -14.73 -3.99 22.06
CA ILE A 93 -16.05 -4.50 21.70
C ILE A 93 -17.07 -3.56 22.34
N SER A 94 -17.74 -2.77 21.51
CA SER A 94 -18.81 -1.87 21.97
C SER A 94 -20.17 -2.54 21.76
N THR A 95 -21.10 -2.34 22.69
CA THR A 95 -22.48 -2.83 22.52
C THR A 95 -23.35 -1.63 22.19
N VAL A 96 -23.96 -1.63 21.00
CA VAL A 96 -24.88 -0.59 20.55
C VAL A 96 -26.26 -1.21 20.39
N GLY A 97 -27.15 -0.92 21.35
CA GLY A 97 -28.45 -1.58 21.46
C GLY A 97 -28.29 -3.08 21.73
N ASN A 98 -28.87 -3.92 20.87
CA ASN A 98 -28.74 -5.37 20.96
C ASN A 98 -27.58 -5.93 20.12
N ARG A 99 -26.69 -5.12 19.57
CA ARG A 99 -25.60 -5.58 18.69
C ARG A 99 -24.24 -5.34 19.32
N LYS A 100 -23.31 -6.26 19.13
CA LYS A 100 -21.90 -6.06 19.47
C LYS A 100 -21.13 -5.61 18.24
N ILE A 101 -20.39 -4.52 18.36
CA ILE A 101 -19.49 -3.98 17.33
C ILE A 101 -18.06 -4.24 17.78
N ILE A 102 -17.35 -5.05 17.02
CA ILE A 102 -15.95 -5.38 17.24
C ILE A 102 -15.12 -4.46 16.35
N THR A 103 -14.24 -3.68 16.97
CA THR A 103 -13.29 -2.83 16.25
C THR A 103 -11.91 -3.48 16.29
N VAL A 104 -11.37 -3.79 15.12
CA VAL A 104 -10.01 -4.33 14.97
C VAL A 104 -9.19 -3.39 14.12
N GLU A 105 -7.94 -3.20 14.50
CA GLU A 105 -6.98 -2.37 13.79
C GLU A 105 -5.71 -3.18 13.54
N SER A 106 -5.19 -3.18 12.32
CA SER A 106 -3.90 -3.78 11.96
C SER A 106 -2.94 -2.70 11.51
N ASP A 107 -1.68 -2.86 11.89
CA ASP A 107 -0.57 -2.08 11.33
C ASP A 107 0.44 -3.03 10.71
N TYR A 108 0.59 -2.96 9.39
CA TYR A 108 1.64 -3.65 8.67
C TYR A 108 2.49 -2.66 7.88
N LYS A 109 3.70 -2.37 8.39
CA LYS A 109 4.69 -1.50 7.73
C LYS A 109 4.08 -0.16 7.26
N ASN A 110 3.32 0.51 8.13
CA ASN A 110 2.66 1.79 7.86
C ASN A 110 1.42 1.70 6.95
N ALA A 111 0.96 0.49 6.59
CA ALA A 111 -0.36 0.25 6.05
C ALA A 111 -1.32 -0.06 7.20
N LEU A 112 -2.17 0.92 7.52
CA LEU A 112 -3.18 0.82 8.57
C LEU A 112 -4.52 0.39 7.97
N THR A 113 -5.11 -0.65 8.54
CA THR A 113 -6.47 -1.09 8.19
C THR A 113 -7.29 -1.22 9.44
N LYS A 114 -8.52 -0.72 9.42
CA LYS A 114 -9.49 -0.86 10.50
C LYS A 114 -10.74 -1.53 9.98
N ILE A 115 -11.17 -2.56 10.68
CA ILE A 115 -12.37 -3.33 10.34
C ILE A 115 -13.35 -3.25 11.51
N ASN A 116 -14.59 -2.92 11.18
CA ASN A 116 -15.71 -2.94 12.11
C ASN A 116 -16.65 -4.09 11.77
N ILE A 117 -16.93 -4.94 12.75
CA ILE A 117 -17.80 -6.10 12.58
C ILE A 117 -18.98 -5.97 13.51
N LYS A 118 -20.19 -5.99 12.93
CA LYS A 118 -21.45 -5.98 13.71
C LYS A 118 -21.94 -7.40 13.83
N VAL A 119 -22.12 -7.85 15.07
CA VAL A 119 -22.52 -9.22 15.41
C VAL A 119 -23.77 -9.18 16.29
N ASP A 120 -24.72 -10.04 15.98
CA ASP A 120 -25.85 -10.33 16.87
C ASP A 120 -25.37 -11.22 18.04
N PRO A 121 -25.45 -10.78 19.31
CA PRO A 121 -25.01 -11.53 20.48
C PRO A 121 -25.82 -12.81 20.76
N ILE A 122 -27.01 -12.98 20.18
CA ILE A 122 -27.87 -14.14 20.42
C ILE A 122 -27.45 -15.32 19.54
N ASN A 123 -27.25 -15.06 18.24
CA ASN A 123 -26.93 -16.11 17.25
C ASN A 123 -25.47 -16.10 16.80
N ALA A 124 -24.66 -15.17 17.30
CA ALA A 124 -23.28 -14.92 16.84
C ALA A 124 -23.16 -14.73 15.32
N GLN A 125 -24.25 -14.27 14.68
CA GLN A 125 -24.27 -14.02 13.24
C GLN A 125 -23.63 -12.67 12.94
N VAL A 126 -22.73 -12.66 11.95
CA VAL A 126 -22.13 -11.44 11.42
C VAL A 126 -23.17 -10.76 10.53
N GLU A 127 -23.66 -9.59 10.95
CA GLU A 127 -24.59 -8.78 10.17
C GLU A 127 -23.86 -7.90 9.14
N SER A 128 -22.67 -7.44 9.50
CA SER A 128 -21.91 -6.49 8.69
C SER A 128 -20.42 -6.62 8.97
N TRP A 129 -19.65 -6.58 7.89
CA TRP A 129 -18.20 -6.57 7.89
C TRP A 129 -17.76 -5.44 6.98
N GLU A 130 -17.20 -4.39 7.57
CA GLU A 130 -16.87 -3.17 6.83
C GLU A 130 -15.47 -2.68 7.22
N GLU A 131 -14.64 -2.44 6.20
CA GLU A 131 -13.40 -1.69 6.37
C GLU A 131 -13.75 -0.21 6.55
N VAL A 132 -13.29 0.39 7.64
CA VAL A 132 -13.56 1.78 7.97
C VAL A 132 -12.26 2.56 7.90
N ALA A 133 -12.33 3.79 7.42
CA ALA A 133 -11.18 4.69 7.40
C ALA A 133 -10.58 4.83 8.80
N VAL A 134 -9.26 4.70 8.88
CA VAL A 134 -8.51 4.98 10.10
C VAL A 134 -8.46 6.49 10.25
N SER A 135 -9.32 7.04 11.09
CA SER A 135 -9.21 8.44 11.53
C SER A 135 -8.13 8.53 12.62
N ASP A 136 -7.11 9.36 12.39
CA ASP A 136 -6.13 9.78 13.40
C ASP A 136 -6.81 10.39 14.64
#